data_AF-B7FN02-F1
#
_entry.id   AF-B7FN02-F1
#
_cell.length_a   1.000
_cell.length_b   1.000
_cell.length_c   1.000
_cell.angle_alpha   90.00
_cell.angle_beta   90.00
_cell.angle_gamma   90.00
#
_symmetry.space_group_name_H-M   'P 1'
#
loop_
_entity.id
_entity.type
_entity.pdbx_description
1 polymer ?
#
loop_
_entity_poly.entity_id
_entity_poly.type
_entity_poly.pdbx_seq_one_letter_code
_entity_poly.pdbx_strand_id
1 'polypeptide(L)'
;MVADEYERQIFERNSQQTEGDDVSNDHQLDNFIFLDVVGGVDKKGRIYGLGTEAGKYKPSSSRSSDGISPSEYDHMRTAISKMSAENMELKERLKTNEELICASQEESHLAREQAQQSQEDSRLLREQFHKLMESFTQSHSHLPLYQPHRSS
;
A
#
# COMPACT_ATOMS: atom_id res chain seq x y z
N MET A 1 10.28 0.68 -0.77
CA MET A 1 10.92 1.96 -0.40
C MET A 1 9.94 3.13 -0.27
N VAL A 2 8.64 2.90 -0.06
CA VAL A 2 7.62 3.98 -0.06
C VAL A 2 7.31 4.53 1.34
N ALA A 3 7.53 3.73 2.40
CA ALA A 3 7.29 4.15 3.78
C ALA A 3 8.21 5.32 4.22
N ASP A 4 9.46 5.33 3.74
CA ASP A 4 10.46 6.35 4.07
C ASP A 4 10.15 7.73 3.48
N GLU A 5 9.48 7.77 2.33
CA GLU A 5 9.16 9.01 1.63
C GLU A 5 7.97 9.74 2.29
N TYR A 6 7.01 8.96 2.83
CA TYR A 6 5.86 9.47 3.55
C TYR A 6 6.26 10.13 4.88
N GLU A 7 7.13 9.48 5.66
CA GLU A 7 7.64 10.03 6.93
C GLU A 7 8.46 11.32 6.69
N ARG A 8 9.20 11.38 5.59
CA ARG A 8 10.00 12.55 5.21
C ARG A 8 9.12 13.77 4.90
N GLN A 9 7.99 13.58 4.21
CA GLN A 9 7.05 14.67 3.90
C GLN A 9 6.34 15.25 5.13
N ILE A 10 6.09 14.45 6.17
CA ILE A 10 5.46 14.94 7.41
C ILE A 10 6.45 15.83 8.18
N PHE A 11 7.72 15.41 8.26
CA PHE A 11 8.76 16.17 8.95
C PHE A 11 9.03 17.52 8.27
N GLU A 12 9.10 17.54 6.94
CA GLU A 12 9.39 18.74 6.15
C GLU A 12 8.26 19.78 6.23
N ARG A 13 6.99 19.33 6.22
CA ARG A 13 5.81 20.19 6.40
C ARG A 13 5.78 20.86 7.78
N ASN A 14 6.21 20.14 8.82
CA ASN A 14 6.25 20.68 10.19
C ASN A 14 7.42 21.64 10.42
N SER A 15 8.51 21.52 9.66
CA SER A 15 9.66 22.42 9.72
C SER A 15 9.40 23.79 9.10
N GLN A 16 8.54 23.87 8.08
CA GLN A 16 8.21 25.14 7.40
C GLN A 16 7.23 26.03 8.17
N GLN A 17 6.63 25.53 9.25
CA GLN A 17 5.65 26.28 10.04
C GLN A 17 6.28 27.08 11.19
N THR A 18 7.60 26.99 11.37
CA THR A 18 8.34 27.65 12.47
C THR A 18 9.34 28.72 12.04
N GLU A 19 9.46 29.04 10.76
CA GLU A 19 10.37 30.10 10.29
C GLU A 19 9.60 31.34 9.84
N GLY A 20 9.95 32.47 10.45
CA GLY A 20 9.17 33.69 10.47
C GLY A 20 9.12 34.44 9.14
N ASP A 21 7.96 35.07 8.92
CA ASP A 21 7.76 36.04 7.87
C ASP A 21 8.26 37.41 8.39
N ASP A 22 9.57 37.64 8.28
CA ASP A 22 10.20 38.95 8.42
C ASP A 22 10.06 39.68 7.07
N VAL A 23 8.98 40.43 6.91
CA VAL A 23 8.82 41.37 5.79
C VAL A 23 9.02 42.78 6.32
N SER A 24 10.27 43.24 6.22
CA SER A 24 10.63 44.66 6.27
C SER A 24 9.94 45.39 5.12
N ASN A 25 8.90 46.17 5.44
CA ASN A 25 8.38 47.19 4.54
C ASN A 25 8.51 48.56 5.21
N ASP A 26 9.56 49.26 4.80
CA ASP A 26 9.88 50.63 5.15
C ASP A 26 8.79 51.53 4.56
N HIS A 27 7.82 51.96 5.36
CA HIS A 27 7.14 53.26 5.30
C HIS A 27 6.06 53.37 6.40
N GLN A 28 6.19 54.42 7.23
CA GLN A 28 5.15 55.05 8.05
C GLN A 28 4.75 54.38 9.38
N LEU A 29 5.61 54.62 10.36
CA LEU A 29 5.40 54.40 11.79
C LEU A 29 4.45 55.45 12.44
N ASP A 30 3.26 55.69 11.87
CA ASP A 30 2.30 56.66 12.45
C ASP A 30 1.08 56.00 13.13
N ASN A 31 0.93 54.68 13.03
CA ASN A 31 -0.20 53.93 13.61
C ASN A 31 0.27 52.79 14.51
N PHE A 32 1.05 53.12 15.53
CA PHE A 32 1.42 52.14 16.55
C PHE A 32 0.21 51.78 17.42
N ILE A 33 -0.22 50.52 17.34
CA ILE A 33 -1.27 49.97 18.19
C ILE A 33 -0.61 49.38 19.44
N PHE A 34 -0.98 49.88 20.62
CA PHE A 34 -0.46 49.40 21.89
C PHE A 34 -1.52 48.55 22.59
N LEU A 35 -1.14 47.34 23.00
CA LEU A 35 -1.98 46.44 23.79
C LEU A 35 -1.43 46.37 25.21
N ASP A 36 -2.20 46.89 26.18
CA ASP A 36 -1.86 46.74 27.59
C ASP A 36 -2.74 45.64 28.21
N VAL A 37 -2.09 44.57 28.70
CA VAL A 37 -2.76 43.45 29.36
C VAL A 37 -2.83 43.75 30.86
N VAL A 38 -3.70 44.70 31.25
CA VAL A 38 -3.95 45.02 32.66
C VAL A 38 -5.31 44.49 33.07
N GLY A 39 -5.32 43.37 33.79
CA GLY A 39 -6.53 42.84 34.41
C GLY A 39 -6.39 41.39 34.88
N GLY A 40 -6.36 41.17 36.20
CA GLY A 40 -6.52 39.84 36.78
C GLY A 40 -7.93 39.30 36.54
N VAL A 41 -8.06 37.97 36.40
CA VAL A 41 -9.28 37.16 36.12
C VAL A 41 -10.14 37.58 34.90
N ASP A 42 -10.34 38.86 34.60
CA ASP A 42 -10.98 39.36 33.38
C ASP A 42 -9.97 40.03 32.43
N LYS A 43 -9.37 39.19 31.57
CA LYS A 43 -8.31 39.58 30.61
C LYS A 43 -8.82 40.41 29.42
N LYS A 44 -9.55 41.51 29.66
CA LYS A 44 -9.90 42.45 28.59
C LYS A 44 -8.76 43.46 28.41
N GLY A 45 -7.82 43.12 27.52
CA GLY A 45 -6.75 44.03 27.12
C GLY A 45 -7.32 45.32 26.53
N ARG A 46 -6.78 46.47 26.93
CA ARG A 46 -7.18 47.77 26.39
C ARG A 46 -6.25 48.12 25.24
N ILE A 47 -6.83 48.42 24.09
CA ILE A 47 -6.09 48.81 22.88
C ILE A 47 -6.12 50.33 22.76
N TYR A 48 -4.95 50.95 22.65
CA TYR A 48 -4.76 52.38 22.42
C TYR A 48 -4.17 52.62 21.02
N GLY A 49 -4.36 53.82 20.47
CA GLY A 49 -3.75 54.23 19.20
C GLY A 49 -4.70 54.31 17.99
N LEU A 50 -5.99 53.98 18.14
CA LEU A 50 -6.96 54.00 17.02
C LEU A 50 -7.59 55.38 16.73
N GLY A 51 -7.24 56.43 17.45
CA GLY A 51 -7.76 57.79 17.23
C GLY A 51 -9.30 57.88 17.09
N THR A 52 -9.79 58.79 16.25
CA THR A 52 -11.22 58.92 15.90
C THR A 52 -11.79 57.75 15.09
N GLU A 53 -10.94 56.82 14.63
CA GLU A 53 -11.35 55.60 13.91
C GLU A 53 -11.82 54.49 14.85
N ALA A 54 -11.48 54.55 16.15
CA ALA A 54 -11.83 53.52 17.14
C ALA A 54 -13.33 53.19 17.20
N GLY A 55 -14.20 54.19 16.96
CA GLY A 55 -15.65 54.03 16.99
C GLY A 55 -16.27 53.43 15.71
N LYS A 56 -15.50 53.31 14.62
CA LYS A 56 -16.00 52.81 13.33
C LYS A 56 -15.98 51.29 13.23
N TYR A 57 -15.07 50.66 13.97
CA TYR A 57 -14.97 49.22 14.06
C TYR A 57 -15.87 48.72 15.18
N LYS A 58 -17.14 48.45 14.85
CA LYS A 58 -17.89 47.49 15.64
C LYS A 58 -17.12 46.18 15.54
N PRO A 59 -16.77 45.50 16.65
CA PRO A 59 -16.44 44.09 16.55
C PRO A 59 -17.66 43.46 15.91
N SER A 60 -17.54 43.08 14.63
CA SER A 60 -18.43 42.09 14.06
C SER A 60 -18.36 40.97 15.07
N SER A 61 -19.48 40.69 15.74
CA SER A 61 -19.64 39.52 16.57
C SER A 61 -19.49 38.34 15.60
N SER A 62 -18.24 38.04 15.25
CA SER A 62 -17.84 36.90 14.46
C SER A 62 -18.45 35.75 15.20
N ARG A 63 -19.44 35.13 14.55
CA ARG A 63 -20.17 33.97 15.02
C ARG A 63 -19.19 33.13 15.83
N SER A 64 -19.54 32.87 17.09
CA SER A 64 -18.96 31.78 17.87
C SER A 64 -18.61 30.68 16.88
N SER A 65 -17.33 30.43 16.64
CA SER A 65 -16.98 29.15 16.05
C SER A 65 -17.34 28.20 17.16
N ASP A 66 -18.56 27.67 17.10
CA ASP A 66 -18.97 26.60 18.00
C ASP A 66 -17.92 25.52 17.81
N GLY A 67 -17.04 25.41 18.80
CA GLY A 67 -16.02 24.39 18.82
C GLY A 67 -16.70 23.04 18.66
N ILE A 68 -15.97 22.07 18.13
CA ILE A 68 -16.46 20.70 17.94
C ILE A 68 -17.18 20.27 19.22
N SER A 69 -18.46 19.92 19.11
CA SER A 69 -19.22 19.47 20.25
C SER A 69 -18.59 18.18 20.81
N PRO A 70 -18.68 17.92 22.13
CA PRO A 70 -18.18 16.67 22.70
C PRO A 70 -18.72 15.42 21.99
N SER A 71 -19.98 15.47 21.54
CA SER A 71 -20.60 14.40 20.75
C SER A 71 -19.98 14.19 19.38
N GLU A 72 -19.62 15.26 18.66
CA GLU A 72 -18.94 15.16 17.37
C GLU A 72 -17.52 14.61 17.55
N TYR A 73 -16.82 15.03 18.60
CA TYR A 73 -15.50 14.51 18.95
C TYR A 73 -15.53 13.00 19.27
N ASP A 74 -16.49 12.56 20.08
CA ASP A 74 -16.66 11.13 20.41
C ASP A 74 -17.04 10.30 19.18
N HIS A 75 -17.88 10.84 18.30
CA HIS A 75 -18.23 10.19 17.04
C HIS A 75 -16.99 10.00 16.16
N MET A 76 -16.18 11.04 15.97
CA MET A 76 -14.93 10.97 15.21
C MET A 76 -13.95 9.97 15.82
N ARG A 77 -13.75 10.00 17.15
CA ARG A 77 -12.89 9.04 17.85
C ARG A 77 -13.32 7.59 17.62
N THR A 78 -14.63 7.33 17.69
CA THR A 78 -15.19 5.99 17.47
C THR A 78 -14.98 5.54 16.03
N ALA A 79 -15.25 6.42 15.05
CA ALA A 79 -15.03 6.14 13.63
C ALA A 79 -13.55 5.84 13.33
N ILE A 80 -12.62 6.64 13.87
CA ILE A 80 -11.17 6.42 13.73
C ILE A 80 -10.77 5.09 14.34
N SER A 81 -11.28 4.77 15.53
CA SER A 81 -10.96 3.51 16.22
C SER A 81 -11.44 2.30 15.42
N LYS A 82 -12.67 2.37 14.89
CA LYS A 82 -13.23 1.33 14.02
C LYS A 82 -12.42 1.15 12.74
N MET A 83 -12.14 2.24 12.02
CA MET A 83 -11.31 2.20 10.81
C MET A 83 -9.91 1.67 11.08
N SER A 84 -9.33 2.00 12.24
CA SER A 84 -8.00 1.51 12.62
C SER A 84 -8.01 0.01 12.88
N ALA A 85 -9.05 -0.51 13.54
CA ALA A 85 -9.22 -1.94 13.75
C ALA A 85 -9.41 -2.70 12.43
N GLU A 86 -10.28 -2.21 11.54
CA GLU A 86 -10.51 -2.80 10.22
C GLU A 86 -9.22 -2.78 9.36
N ASN A 87 -8.44 -1.68 9.41
CA ASN A 87 -7.16 -1.61 8.71
C ASN A 87 -6.14 -2.62 9.23
N MET A 88 -6.10 -2.89 10.54
CA MET A 88 -5.23 -3.92 11.10
C MET A 88 -5.66 -5.32 10.64
N GLU A 89 -6.96 -5.61 10.66
CA GLU A 89 -7.49 -6.88 10.17
C GLU A 89 -7.17 -7.08 8.67
N LEU A 90 -7.34 -6.05 7.85
CA LEU A 90 -7.03 -6.11 6.43
C LEU A 90 -5.54 -6.36 6.16
N LYS A 91 -4.64 -5.76 6.95
CA LYS A 91 -3.20 -6.01 6.84
C LYS A 91 -2.85 -7.46 7.15
N GLU A 92 -3.42 -8.03 8.20
CA GLU A 92 -3.20 -9.45 8.54
C GLU A 92 -3.77 -10.37 7.44
N ARG A 93 -4.95 -10.07 6.91
CA ARG A 93 -5.53 -10.84 5.80
C ARG A 93 -4.69 -10.75 4.53
N LEU A 94 -4.13 -9.58 4.21
CA LEU A 94 -3.23 -9.41 3.07
C LEU A 94 -1.98 -10.27 3.22
N LYS A 95 -1.35 -10.24 4.41
CA LYS A 95 -0.17 -11.07 4.70
C LYS A 95 -0.48 -12.56 4.53
N THR A 96 -1.58 -13.05 5.11
CA THR A 96 -2.01 -14.44 4.95
C THR A 96 -2.27 -14.81 3.49
N ASN A 97 -2.89 -13.91 2.72
CA ASN A 97 -3.13 -14.14 1.29
C ASN A 97 -1.83 -14.20 0.50
N GLU A 98 -0.84 -13.36 0.79
CA GLU A 98 0.48 -13.41 0.17
C GLU A 98 1.17 -14.75 0.44
N GLU A 99 1.12 -15.25 1.68
CA GLU A 99 1.65 -16.57 2.06
C GLU A 99 0.95 -17.70 1.28
N LEU A 100 -0.38 -17.66 1.15
CA LEU A 100 -1.15 -18.64 0.39
C LEU A 100 -0.81 -18.61 -1.11
N ILE A 101 -0.58 -17.43 -1.70
CA ILE A 101 -0.18 -17.30 -3.09
C ILE A 101 1.20 -17.94 -3.30
N CYS A 102 2.15 -17.67 -2.40
CA CYS A 102 3.49 -18.27 -2.46
C CYS A 102 3.41 -19.81 -2.36
N ALA A 103 2.68 -20.33 -1.39
CA ALA A 103 2.49 -21.77 -1.21
C ALA A 103 1.83 -22.41 -2.45
N SER A 104 0.81 -21.76 -3.02
CA SER A 104 0.13 -22.25 -4.23
C SER A 104 1.04 -22.24 -5.47
N GLN A 105 1.91 -21.25 -5.60
CA GLN A 105 2.90 -21.21 -6.68
C GLN A 105 3.92 -22.33 -6.55
N GLU A 106 4.40 -22.60 -5.35
CA GLU A 106 5.32 -23.71 -5.07
C GLU A 106 4.66 -25.05 -5.38
N GLU A 107 3.42 -25.26 -4.95
CA GLU A 107 2.66 -26.47 -5.27
C GLU A 107 2.44 -26.63 -6.78
N SER A 108 2.13 -25.55 -7.49
CA SER A 108 1.99 -25.58 -8.96
C SER A 108 3.31 -25.93 -9.65
N HIS A 109 4.44 -25.46 -9.12
CA HIS A 109 5.76 -25.81 -9.64
C HIS A 109 6.03 -27.30 -9.47
N LEU A 110 5.83 -27.84 -8.27
CA LEU A 110 6.03 -29.25 -7.97
C LEU A 110 5.13 -30.16 -8.83
N ALA A 111 3.86 -29.76 -9.02
CA ALA A 111 2.93 -30.50 -9.87
C ALA A 111 3.39 -30.55 -11.34
N ARG A 112 3.99 -29.47 -11.85
CA ARG A 112 4.56 -29.45 -13.22
C ARG A 112 5.77 -30.35 -13.34
N GLU A 113 6.67 -30.34 -12.35
CA GLU A 113 7.83 -31.23 -12.33
C GLU A 113 7.39 -32.70 -12.30
N GLN A 114 6.41 -33.03 -11.46
CA GLN A 114 5.85 -34.39 -11.40
C GLN A 114 5.22 -34.82 -12.74
N ALA A 115 4.49 -33.90 -13.40
CA ALA A 115 3.91 -34.17 -14.71
C ALA A 115 4.98 -34.39 -15.78
N GLN A 116 6.07 -33.61 -15.77
CA GLN A 116 7.20 -33.79 -16.67
C GLN A 116 7.90 -35.13 -16.44
N GLN A 117 8.17 -35.49 -15.18
CA GLN A 117 8.78 -36.78 -14.84
C GLN A 117 7.92 -37.94 -15.35
N SER A 118 6.60 -37.89 -15.11
CA SER A 118 5.67 -38.92 -15.59
C SER A 118 5.64 -39.02 -17.12
N GLN A 119 5.76 -37.88 -17.82
CA GLN A 119 5.84 -37.84 -19.27
C GLN A 119 7.14 -38.49 -19.78
N GLU A 120 8.27 -38.24 -19.12
CA GLU A 120 9.56 -38.85 -19.45
C GLU A 120 9.56 -40.35 -19.20
N ASP A 121 9.05 -40.80 -18.06
CA ASP A 121 8.91 -42.23 -17.73
C ASP A 121 8.05 -42.94 -18.77
N SER A 122 6.94 -42.31 -19.17
CA SER A 122 6.06 -42.82 -20.22
C SER A 122 6.77 -42.86 -21.59
N ARG A 123 7.63 -41.89 -21.89
CA ARG A 123 8.43 -41.88 -23.11
C ARG A 123 9.42 -43.03 -23.11
N LEU A 124 10.17 -43.20 -22.02
CA LEU A 124 11.14 -44.28 -21.87
C LEU A 124 10.46 -45.65 -22.00
N LEU A 125 9.31 -45.85 -21.34
CA LEU A 125 8.55 -47.09 -21.44
C LEU A 125 8.17 -47.43 -22.88
N ARG A 126 7.70 -46.43 -23.64
CA ARG A 126 7.37 -46.60 -25.07
C ARG A 126 8.60 -46.97 -25.90
N GLU A 127 9.74 -46.33 -25.65
CA GLU A 127 11.00 -46.64 -26.32
C GLU A 127 11.48 -48.08 -26.01
N GLN A 128 11.38 -48.52 -24.75
CA GLN A 128 11.73 -49.90 -24.36
C GLN A 128 10.82 -50.92 -25.04
N PHE A 129 9.51 -50.65 -25.06
CA PHE A 129 8.56 -51.52 -25.76
C PHE A 129 8.84 -51.57 -27.27
N HIS A 130 9.19 -50.44 -27.87
CA HIS A 130 9.57 -50.41 -29.29
C HIS A 130 10.80 -51.27 -29.57
N LYS A 131 11.88 -51.11 -28.79
CA LYS A 131 13.10 -51.94 -28.92
C LYS A 131 12.81 -53.43 -28.76
N LEU A 132 11.95 -53.79 -27.81
CA LEU A 132 11.51 -55.16 -27.61
C LEU A 132 10.84 -55.70 -28.88
N MET A 133 9.90 -54.96 -29.46
CA MET A 133 9.20 -55.36 -30.68
C MET A 133 10.15 -55.45 -31.89
N GLU A 134 11.09 -54.53 -32.04
CA GLU A 134 12.11 -54.60 -33.09
C GLU A 134 12.94 -55.89 -33.00
N SER A 135 13.32 -56.31 -31.79
CA SER A 135 14.10 -57.55 -31.59
C SER A 135 13.38 -58.81 -32.10
N PHE A 136 12.06 -58.91 -31.91
CA PHE A 136 11.26 -60.02 -32.45
C PHE A 136 11.19 -59.97 -33.99
N THR A 137 11.08 -58.80 -34.58
CA THR A 137 11.00 -58.66 -36.05
C THR A 137 12.33 -58.95 -36.76
N GLN A 138 13.47 -58.67 -36.11
CA GLN A 138 14.79 -59.04 -36.63
C GLN A 138 15.08 -60.55 -36.54
N SER A 139 14.60 -61.26 -35.51
CA SER A 139 14.75 -62.72 -35.44
C SER A 139 13.99 -63.48 -36.53
N HIS A 140 12.90 -62.92 -37.08
CA HIS A 140 12.08 -63.59 -38.10
C HIS A 140 12.44 -63.26 -39.55
N SER A 141 13.34 -62.30 -39.80
CA SER A 141 13.82 -61.99 -41.16
C SER A 141 14.93 -62.94 -41.66
N HIS A 142 15.34 -63.93 -40.85
CA HIS A 142 16.30 -64.99 -41.22
C HIS A 142 15.65 -66.33 -41.63
N LEU A 143 14.35 -66.38 -41.92
CA LEU A 143 13.74 -67.59 -42.45
C LEU A 143 14.06 -67.76 -43.95
N PRO A 144 14.64 -68.90 -44.37
CA PRO A 144 14.96 -69.12 -45.77
C PRO A 144 13.67 -69.18 -46.60
N LEU A 145 13.68 -68.47 -47.74
CA LEU A 145 12.60 -68.49 -48.71
C LEU A 145 12.35 -69.95 -49.15
N TYR A 146 11.16 -70.48 -48.89
CA TYR A 146 10.80 -71.84 -49.28
C TYR A 146 10.80 -71.93 -50.81
N GLN A 147 11.84 -72.53 -51.40
CA GLN A 147 11.84 -72.89 -52.82
C GLN A 147 11.07 -74.20 -52.98
N PRO A 148 9.94 -74.23 -53.71
CA PRO A 148 9.26 -75.48 -53.97
C PRO A 148 10.14 -76.30 -54.91
N HIS A 149 10.59 -77.47 -54.44
CA HIS A 149 11.22 -78.46 -55.30
C HIS A 149 10.23 -78.88 -56.39
N ARG A 150 10.55 -78.49 -57.63
CA ARG A 150 9.84 -78.92 -58.82
C ARG A 150 10.32 -80.34 -59.15
N SER A 151 9.56 -81.34 -58.71
CA SER A 151 9.77 -82.73 -59.10
C SER A 151 9.35 -82.91 -60.56
N SER A 152 10.26 -83.44 -61.37
CA SER A 152 10.02 -83.89 -62.75
C SER A 152 9.71 -85.37 -62.82
#